data_AF-A0A8J6G5I4-F1
#
_entry.id   AF-A0A8J6G5I4-F1
#
_cell.length_a   1.000
_cell.length_b   1.000
_cell.length_c   1.000
_cell.angle_alpha   90.00
_cell.angle_beta   90.00
_cell.angle_gamma   90.00
#
_symmetry.space_group_name_H-M   'P 1'
#
loop_
_entity.id
_entity.type
_entity.pdbx_description
1 polymer ?
#
loop_
_entity_poly.entity_id
_entity_poly.type
_entity_poly.pdbx_seq_one_letter_code
_entity_poly.pdbx_strand_id
1 'polypeptide(L)'
;MSEASARSLGKGSAPPGPVPEGQIRVYSMRFCPYAERTRLVLKAKGIRHEIVNINLKNKPEWFFKKNPSGLVPVLEDSQGRLIRESLITCEYLDEAYPKKKLFPDDP
;
A
#
# COMPACT_ATOMS: atom_id res chain seq x y z
N MET A 1 9.47 -15.45 -5.01
CA MET A 1 10.38 -14.28 -4.90
C MET A 1 9.54 -13.09 -4.46
N SER A 2 9.94 -12.38 -3.40
CA SER A 2 9.14 -11.27 -2.85
C SER A 2 9.15 -10.07 -3.82
N GLU A 3 7.97 -9.57 -4.21
CA GLU A 3 7.79 -8.34 -5.00
C GLU A 3 8.43 -7.10 -4.35
N ALA A 4 8.82 -7.19 -3.06
CA ALA A 4 9.51 -6.12 -2.36
C ALA A 4 10.94 -5.82 -2.89
N SER A 5 11.48 -6.59 -3.84
CA SER A 5 12.79 -6.29 -4.45
C SER A 5 12.77 -5.15 -5.48
N ALA A 6 11.59 -4.67 -5.88
CA ALA A 6 11.44 -3.62 -6.88
C ALA A 6 12.16 -2.31 -6.49
N ARG A 7 12.84 -1.69 -7.47
CA ARG A 7 13.50 -0.38 -7.33
C ARG A 7 12.47 0.68 -6.91
N SER A 8 12.87 1.61 -6.04
CA SER A 8 11.99 2.70 -5.64
C SER A 8 11.85 3.79 -6.71
N LEU A 9 10.66 4.37 -6.82
CA LEU A 9 10.35 5.52 -7.66
C LEU A 9 10.67 6.81 -6.91
N GLY A 10 11.41 7.71 -7.56
CA GLY A 10 11.79 9.01 -7.00
C GLY A 10 11.38 10.18 -7.89
N LYS A 11 11.88 11.37 -7.57
CA LYS A 11 11.69 12.59 -8.38
C LYS A 11 11.94 12.33 -9.86
N GLY A 12 11.03 12.80 -10.73
CA GLY A 12 11.08 12.60 -12.18
C GLY A 12 10.67 11.19 -12.67
N SER A 13 10.39 10.24 -11.78
CA SER A 13 9.82 8.94 -12.18
C SER A 13 8.36 9.12 -12.62
N ALA A 14 7.96 8.46 -13.71
CA ALA A 14 6.56 8.44 -14.14
C ALA A 14 5.66 7.82 -13.04
N PRO A 15 4.40 8.30 -12.89
CA PRO A 15 3.44 7.63 -12.03
C PRO A 15 3.13 6.22 -12.57
N PRO A 16 2.85 5.25 -11.70
CA PRO A 16 2.36 3.96 -12.15
C PRO A 16 0.99 4.10 -12.82
N GLY A 17 0.66 3.17 -13.73
CA GLY A 17 -0.65 3.13 -14.38
C GLY A 17 -1.80 2.82 -13.41
N PRO A 18 -3.05 2.76 -13.90
CA PRO A 18 -4.21 2.36 -13.09
C PRO A 18 -4.01 1.01 -12.40
N VAL A 19 -4.60 0.84 -11.22
CA VAL A 19 -4.57 -0.44 -10.51
C VAL A 19 -5.50 -1.42 -11.24
N PRO A 20 -5.03 -2.64 -11.60
CA PRO A 20 -5.87 -3.62 -12.26
C PRO A 20 -7.08 -4.04 -11.40
N GLU A 21 -8.19 -4.38 -12.05
CA GLU A 21 -9.36 -4.91 -11.36
C GLU A 21 -9.02 -6.20 -10.58
N GLY A 22 -9.58 -6.33 -9.38
CA GLY A 22 -9.29 -7.46 -8.48
C GLY A 22 -7.90 -7.41 -7.83
N GLN A 23 -7.19 -6.29 -7.93
CA GLN A 23 -5.95 -6.03 -7.19
C GLN A 23 -6.06 -4.77 -6.34
N ILE A 24 -5.15 -4.65 -5.37
CA ILE A 24 -4.92 -3.43 -4.62
C ILE A 24 -3.43 -3.07 -4.70
N ARG A 25 -3.11 -1.78 -4.85
CA ARG A 25 -1.73 -1.30 -4.82
C ARG A 25 -1.38 -0.81 -3.43
N VAL A 26 -0.18 -1.14 -2.95
CA VAL A 26 0.42 -0.49 -1.79
C VAL A 26 1.62 0.35 -2.22
N TYR A 27 1.55 1.66 -2.00
CA TYR A 27 2.73 2.51 -2.01
C TYR A 27 3.50 2.28 -0.72
N SER A 28 4.73 1.80 -0.84
CA SER A 28 5.53 1.28 0.28
C SER A 28 6.95 1.85 0.27
N MET A 29 7.74 1.48 1.26
CA MET A 29 9.19 1.56 1.22
C MET A 29 9.73 0.36 1.99
N ARG A 30 10.67 -0.38 1.39
CA ARG A 30 11.14 -1.69 1.85
C ARG A 30 11.51 -1.76 3.33
N PHE A 31 12.10 -0.69 3.86
CA PHE A 31 12.58 -0.59 5.23
C PHE A 31 11.67 0.24 6.14
N CYS A 32 10.46 0.60 5.68
CA CYS A 32 9.50 1.33 6.51
C CYS A 32 8.70 0.37 7.39
N PRO A 33 8.77 0.49 8.73
CA PRO A 33 8.02 -0.37 9.64
C PRO A 33 6.51 -0.11 9.60
N TYR A 34 6.09 1.12 9.32
CA TYR A 34 4.66 1.44 9.16
C TYR A 34 4.07 0.77 7.92
N ALA A 35 4.78 0.81 6.80
CA ALA A 35 4.33 0.15 5.58
C ALA A 35 4.48 -1.38 5.65
N GLU A 36 5.35 -1.88 6.53
CA GLU A 36 5.46 -3.30 6.84
C GLU A 36 4.18 -3.87 7.43
N ARG A 37 3.49 -3.14 8.32
CA ARG A 37 2.20 -3.57 8.89
C ARG A 37 1.21 -3.93 7.79
N THR A 38 1.01 -3.03 6.83
CA THR A 38 0.12 -3.25 5.68
C THR A 38 0.58 -4.42 4.81
N ARG A 39 1.89 -4.54 4.53
CA ARG A 39 2.45 -5.68 3.79
C ARG A 39 2.19 -7.02 4.48
N LEU A 40 2.32 -7.06 5.81
CA LEU A 40 2.05 -8.26 6.61
C LEU A 40 0.58 -8.64 6.54
N VAL A 41 -0.35 -7.68 6.65
CA VAL A 41 -1.80 -7.95 6.50
C VAL A 41 -2.14 -8.47 5.11
N LEU A 42 -1.64 -7.79 4.05
CA LEU A 42 -1.81 -8.24 2.66
C LEU A 42 -1.35 -9.69 2.47
N LYS A 43 -0.16 -10.02 3.00
CA LYS A 43 0.41 -11.36 2.92
C LYS A 43 -0.37 -12.37 3.76
N ALA A 44 -0.72 -12.02 4.99
CA ALA A 44 -1.43 -12.90 5.92
C ALA A 44 -2.81 -13.29 5.40
N LYS A 45 -3.51 -12.35 4.76
CA LYS A 45 -4.84 -12.54 4.15
C LYS A 45 -4.80 -13.10 2.73
N GLY A 46 -3.62 -13.18 2.09
CA GLY A 46 -3.47 -13.69 0.73
C GLY A 46 -4.10 -12.79 -0.33
N ILE A 47 -4.17 -11.48 -0.07
CA ILE A 47 -4.78 -10.49 -0.98
C ILE A 47 -3.85 -10.29 -2.17
N ARG A 48 -4.40 -10.32 -3.39
CA ARG A 48 -3.63 -10.02 -4.60
C ARG A 48 -3.33 -8.53 -4.63
N HIS A 49 -2.05 -8.19 -4.69
CA HIS A 49 -1.61 -6.81 -4.60
C HIS A 49 -0.34 -6.58 -5.42
N GLU A 50 -0.07 -5.31 -5.69
CA GLU A 50 1.20 -4.84 -6.25
C GLU A 50 1.88 -3.88 -5.27
N ILE A 51 3.22 -3.92 -5.20
CA ILE A 51 4.01 -3.05 -4.34
C ILE A 51 4.73 -2.00 -5.19
N VAL A 52 4.45 -0.72 -4.94
CA VAL A 52 5.18 0.41 -5.53
C VAL A 52 6.06 1.05 -4.45
N ASN A 53 7.36 0.80 -4.51
CA ASN A 53 8.30 1.40 -3.57
C ASN A 53 8.53 2.88 -3.90
N ILE A 54 8.44 3.76 -2.90
CA ILE A 54 8.72 5.19 -3.02
C ILE A 54 10.07 5.52 -2.40
N ASN A 55 10.86 6.34 -3.09
CA ASN A 55 12.08 6.91 -2.54
C ASN A 55 11.71 8.06 -1.58
N LEU A 56 11.66 7.79 -0.28
CA LEU A 56 11.25 8.78 0.72
C LEU A 56 12.24 9.95 0.89
N LYS A 57 13.50 9.80 0.45
CA LYS A 57 14.49 10.89 0.46
C LYS A 57 14.38 11.80 -0.77
N ASN A 58 13.81 11.30 -1.86
CA ASN A 58 13.67 12.03 -3.10
C ASN A 58 12.34 11.66 -3.77
N LYS A 59 11.23 12.11 -3.17
CA LYS A 59 9.87 11.67 -3.50
C LYS A 59 9.47 12.14 -4.91
N PRO A 60 8.73 11.32 -5.68
CA PRO A 60 8.10 11.80 -6.90
C PRO A 60 7.01 12.85 -6.58
N GLU A 61 6.91 13.89 -7.40
CA GLU A 61 5.93 14.97 -7.22
C GLU A 61 4.48 14.46 -7.24
N TRP A 62 4.20 13.46 -8.08
CA TRP A 62 2.87 12.87 -8.18
C TRP A 62 2.45 12.11 -6.91
N PHE A 63 3.38 11.69 -6.07
CA PHE A 63 3.06 10.93 -4.85
C PHE A 63 2.28 11.78 -3.83
N PHE A 64 2.47 13.11 -3.84
CA PHE A 64 1.71 14.02 -2.98
C PHE A 64 0.22 14.06 -3.32
N LYS A 65 -0.18 13.67 -4.54
CA LYS A 65 -1.59 13.47 -4.90
C LYS A 65 -2.18 12.21 -4.27
N LYS A 66 -1.33 11.20 -3.99
CA LYS A 66 -1.72 9.96 -3.30
C LYS A 66 -1.83 10.18 -1.80
N ASN A 67 -0.86 10.89 -1.22
CA ASN A 67 -0.89 11.33 0.17
C ASN A 67 -0.23 12.71 0.32
N PRO A 68 -0.97 13.78 0.68
CA PRO A 68 -0.41 15.12 0.86
C PRO A 68 0.74 15.20 1.87
N SER A 69 0.77 14.31 2.88
CA SER A 69 1.86 14.21 3.85
C SER A 69 3.12 13.56 3.25
N GLY A 70 3.01 12.95 2.07
CA GLY A 70 4.09 12.24 1.39
C GLY A 70 4.63 11.06 2.22
N LEU A 71 3.77 10.40 2.99
CA LEU A 71 4.10 9.25 3.83
C LEU A 71 3.58 7.95 3.21
N VAL A 72 4.24 6.85 3.56
CA VAL A 72 3.81 5.47 3.29
C VAL A 72 3.44 4.80 4.61
N PRO A 73 2.51 3.82 4.62
CA PRO A 73 1.82 3.22 3.49
C PRO A 73 0.67 4.08 2.94
N VAL A 74 0.32 3.83 1.67
CA VAL A 74 -0.94 4.26 1.06
C VAL A 74 -1.47 3.09 0.24
N LEU A 75 -2.75 2.75 0.39
CA LEU A 75 -3.44 1.82 -0.48
C LEU A 75 -4.18 2.58 -1.58
N GLU A 76 -4.19 2.00 -2.78
CA GLU A 76 -4.99 2.44 -3.91
C GLU A 76 -5.71 1.24 -4.53
N ASP A 77 -7.02 1.32 -4.70
CA ASP A 77 -7.80 0.26 -5.36
C ASP A 77 -8.02 0.55 -6.86
N SER A 78 -8.67 -0.37 -7.56
CA SER A 78 -8.96 -0.26 -9.00
C SER A 78 -9.93 0.89 -9.35
N GLN A 79 -10.62 1.47 -8.37
CA GLN A 79 -11.46 2.66 -8.55
C GLN A 79 -10.71 3.96 -8.24
N GLY A 80 -9.42 3.87 -7.88
CA GLY A 80 -8.59 5.02 -7.52
C GLY A 80 -8.86 5.57 -6.12
N ARG A 81 -9.57 4.84 -5.25
CA ARG A 81 -9.77 5.25 -3.86
C ARG A 81 -8.47 5.11 -3.09
N LEU A 82 -8.19 6.08 -2.23
CA LEU A 82 -6.93 6.16 -1.49
C LEU A 82 -7.18 5.98 0.01
N ILE A 83 -6.49 5.02 0.62
CA ILE A 83 -6.52 4.78 2.06
C ILE A 83 -5.12 5.03 2.63
N ARG A 84 -5.06 5.81 3.71
CA ARG A 84 -3.81 6.33 4.32
C ARG A 84 -3.79 5.94 5.79
N GLU A 85 -2.64 6.14 6.43
CA GLU A 85 -2.34 5.74 7.81
C GLU A 85 -2.21 4.23 8.00
N SER A 86 -1.11 3.79 8.63
CA SER A 86 -0.78 2.36 8.68
C SER A 86 -1.84 1.51 9.37
N LEU A 87 -2.43 1.96 10.47
CA LEU A 87 -3.46 1.20 11.20
C LEU A 87 -4.77 1.14 10.41
N ILE A 88 -5.22 2.27 9.87
CA ILE A 88 -6.42 2.35 9.04
C ILE A 88 -6.28 1.47 7.79
N THR A 89 -5.10 1.45 7.14
CA THR A 89 -4.89 0.53 6.01
C THR A 89 -4.97 -0.94 6.41
N CYS A 90 -4.54 -1.31 7.62
CA CYS A 90 -4.65 -2.67 8.12
C CYS A 90 -6.10 -3.06 8.43
N GLU A 91 -6.85 -2.19 9.11
CA GLU A 91 -8.27 -2.37 9.42
C GLU A 91 -9.10 -2.48 8.14
N TYR A 92 -8.92 -1.54 7.21
CA TYR A 92 -9.59 -1.57 5.92
C TYR A 92 -9.37 -2.89 5.17
N LEU A 93 -8.12 -3.37 5.12
CA LEU A 93 -7.83 -4.64 4.47
C LEU A 93 -8.50 -5.80 5.19
N ASP A 94 -8.60 -5.77 6.52
CA ASP A 94 -9.22 -6.84 7.28
C ASP A 94 -10.72 -6.94 7.02
N GLU A 95 -11.40 -5.80 7.01
CA GLU A 95 -12.84 -5.66 6.77
C GLU A 95 -13.23 -5.92 5.31
N ALA A 96 -12.54 -5.31 4.35
CA ALA A 96 -12.88 -5.40 2.94
C ALA A 96 -12.63 -6.79 2.32
N TYR A 97 -11.79 -7.62 2.97
CA TYR A 97 -11.43 -8.96 2.50
C TYR A 97 -11.72 -10.01 3.58
N PRO A 98 -12.98 -10.43 3.77
CA PRO A 98 -13.43 -11.15 4.97
C PRO A 98 -12.97 -12.61 5.08
N LYS A 99 -12.37 -13.21 4.03
CA LYS A 99 -12.08 -14.65 3.97
C LYS A 99 -11.18 -15.17 5.12
N LYS A 100 -10.30 -14.33 5.64
CA LYS A 100 -9.40 -14.67 6.77
C LYS A 100 -9.28 -13.46 7.68
N LYS A 101 -10.18 -13.35 8.65
CA LYS A 101 -10.24 -12.23 9.60
C LYS A 101 -9.04 -12.26 10.55
N LEU A 102 -8.47 -11.09 10.84
CA LEU A 102 -7.32 -10.92 11.74
C LEU A 102 -7.74 -10.26 13.05
N PHE A 103 -8.71 -9.33 13.01
CA PHE A 103 -9.31 -8.77 14.21
C PHE A 103 -10.38 -9.70 14.80
N PRO A 104 -10.51 -9.75 16.13
CA PRO A 104 -11.64 -10.44 16.76
C PRO A 104 -12.98 -9.76 16.41
N ASP A 105 -14.08 -10.49 16.56
CA ASP A 105 -15.43 -9.93 16.46
C ASP A 105 -15.86 -9.18 17.74
N ASP A 106 -15.24 -9.51 18.88
CA ASP A 106 -15.53 -8.99 20.22
C ASP A 106 -14.43 -7.99 20.66
N PRO A 107 -14.79 -6.82 21.24
CA PRO A 107 -13.86 -5.75 21.62
C PRO A 107 -13.02 -6.02 22.89
#